data_AF-A0A1J6J199-F1
#
_entry.id   AF-A0A1J6J199-F1
#
_cell.length_a   1.000
_cell.length_b   1.000
_cell.length_c   1.000
_cell.angle_alpha   90.00
_cell.angle_beta   90.00
_cell.angle_gamma   90.00
#
_symmetry.space_group_name_H-M   'P 1'
#
loop_
_entity.id
_entity.type
_entity.pdbx_description
1 polymer ?
#
loop_
_entity_poly.entity_id
_entity_poly.type
_entity_poly.pdbx_seq_one_letter_code
_entity_poly.pdbx_strand_id
1 'polypeptide(L)'
;MEAESSSQKPHMQMAVSRFSVSSCSSLLMAFLFALSASFQFNDPDWYLWFPLYAMACLVNVVNGVPKLTKTAKIALLLGIILFLKVVIEDVRFHQGITGLWSLDMRERVVREKLGSGLVILSMSLRLLKSDTDNPSLANHVKFGQSMLVAIGYGLSVAFFLFSKPEMKF
;
A
#
# COMPACT_ATOMS: atom_id res chain seq x y z
N MET A 1 -1.37 40.92 -54.79
CA MET A 1 -0.45 40.38 -53.77
C MET A 1 -1.20 40.36 -52.44
N GLU A 2 -2.00 39.32 -52.26
CA GLU A 2 -2.48 38.81 -50.96
C GLU A 2 -1.25 38.18 -50.24
N ALA A 3 -1.14 38.01 -48.92
CA ALA A 3 -2.14 37.91 -47.89
C ALA A 3 -1.54 38.25 -46.50
N GLU A 4 -2.45 38.74 -45.65
CA GLU A 4 -2.62 38.63 -44.20
C GLU A 4 -1.47 38.19 -43.26
N SER A 5 -1.22 39.11 -42.32
CA SER A 5 -0.57 38.91 -41.02
C SER A 5 -1.43 38.02 -40.11
N SER A 6 -0.93 36.83 -39.78
CA SER A 6 -1.54 35.93 -38.78
C SER A 6 -0.83 36.09 -37.44
N SER A 7 -1.50 36.78 -36.52
CA SER A 7 -1.12 36.91 -35.10
C SER A 7 -1.40 35.59 -34.38
N GLN A 8 -0.34 34.83 -34.10
CA GLN A 8 -0.43 33.55 -33.40
C GLN A 8 -0.60 33.80 -31.89
N LYS A 9 -1.84 33.67 -31.42
CA LYS A 9 -2.25 33.69 -30.00
C LYS A 9 -1.64 32.49 -29.27
N PRO A 10 -0.99 32.64 -28.10
CA PRO A 10 -0.49 31.50 -27.34
C PRO A 10 -1.68 30.72 -26.78
N HIS A 11 -1.91 29.53 -27.36
CA HIS A 11 -2.87 28.58 -26.83
C HIS A 11 -2.31 28.06 -25.51
N MET A 12 -2.74 28.63 -24.39
CA MET A 12 -2.45 28.11 -23.06
C MET A 12 -3.12 26.74 -22.95
N GLN A 13 -2.38 25.69 -23.32
CA GLN A 13 -2.77 24.33 -23.04
C GLN A 13 -2.72 24.17 -21.52
N MET A 14 -3.89 24.24 -20.88
CA MET A 14 -4.04 23.75 -19.52
C MET A 14 -3.63 22.28 -19.54
N ALA A 15 -2.45 21.99 -18.98
CA ALA A 15 -2.00 20.63 -18.73
C ALA A 15 -2.92 20.02 -17.68
N VAL A 16 -4.05 19.46 -18.12
CA VAL A 16 -4.83 18.53 -17.31
C VAL A 16 -3.90 17.35 -17.06
N SER A 17 -3.33 17.28 -15.86
CA SER A 17 -2.54 16.14 -15.44
C SER A 17 -3.44 14.91 -15.52
N ARG A 18 -3.26 14.08 -16.56
CA ARG A 18 -3.97 12.81 -16.66
C ARG A 18 -3.60 11.98 -15.44
N PHE A 19 -4.51 11.89 -14.48
CA PHE A 19 -4.35 11.01 -13.32
C PHE A 19 -4.25 9.58 -13.85
N SER A 20 -3.04 9.05 -13.92
CA SER A 20 -2.81 7.66 -14.31
C SER A 20 -3.39 6.74 -13.24
N VAL A 21 -3.96 5.60 -13.64
CA VAL A 21 -4.47 4.56 -12.72
C VAL A 21 -3.42 4.19 -11.68
N SER A 22 -2.13 4.09 -12.06
CA SER A 22 -1.03 3.82 -11.12
C SER A 22 -0.84 4.92 -10.07
N SER A 23 -1.10 6.18 -10.43
CA SER A 23 -1.05 7.31 -9.48
C SER A 23 -2.20 7.22 -8.48
N CYS A 24 -3.42 7.01 -8.99
CA CYS A 24 -4.60 6.82 -8.16
C CYS A 24 -4.43 5.63 -7.19
N SER A 25 -4.00 4.48 -7.70
CA SER A 25 -3.76 3.29 -6.87
C SER A 25 -2.70 3.54 -5.80
N SER A 26 -1.61 4.23 -6.12
CA SER A 26 -0.61 4.60 -5.12
C SER A 26 -1.19 5.53 -4.04
N LEU A 27 -1.97 6.55 -4.39
CA LEU A 27 -2.59 7.42 -3.39
C LEU A 27 -3.62 6.69 -2.52
N LEU A 28 -4.39 5.78 -3.11
CA LEU A 28 -5.34 4.94 -2.37
C LEU A 28 -4.64 4.00 -1.39
N MET A 29 -3.48 3.43 -1.76
CA MET A 29 -2.64 2.66 -0.84
C MET A 29 -2.03 3.53 0.25
N ALA A 30 -1.57 4.75 -0.10
CA ALA A 30 -1.06 5.69 0.90
C ALA A 30 -2.12 6.03 1.94
N PHE A 31 -3.35 6.28 1.51
CA PHE A 31 -4.47 6.55 2.39
C PHE A 31 -4.78 5.36 3.31
N LEU A 32 -4.82 4.13 2.77
CA LEU A 32 -4.96 2.93 3.60
C LEU A 32 -3.85 2.84 4.66
N PHE A 33 -2.58 3.03 4.29
CA PHE A 33 -1.48 2.97 5.23
C PHE A 33 -1.51 4.10 6.27
N ALA A 34 -1.95 5.30 5.90
CA ALA A 34 -2.16 6.39 6.84
C ALA A 34 -3.26 6.05 7.87
N LEU A 35 -4.37 5.45 7.43
CA LEU A 35 -5.42 4.96 8.31
C LEU A 35 -4.91 3.84 9.21
N SER A 36 -4.19 2.85 8.66
CA SER A 36 -3.56 1.78 9.44
C SER A 36 -2.62 2.32 10.51
N ALA A 37 -1.76 3.29 10.17
CA ALA A 37 -0.88 3.95 11.13
C ALA A 37 -1.66 4.65 12.25
N SER A 38 -2.80 5.26 11.92
CA SER A 38 -3.63 5.99 12.87
C SER A 38 -4.29 5.05 13.89
N PHE A 39 -4.83 3.92 13.45
CA PHE A 39 -5.44 2.94 14.35
C PHE A 39 -4.42 2.25 15.26
N GLN A 40 -3.18 2.18 14.81
CA GLN A 40 -2.12 1.48 15.51
C GLN A 40 -1.65 2.16 16.80
N PHE A 41 -1.93 3.45 16.99
CA PHE A 41 -1.57 4.17 18.22
C PHE A 41 -2.22 3.60 19.49
N ASN A 42 -3.31 2.83 19.33
CA ASN A 42 -4.00 2.20 20.44
C ASN A 42 -3.42 0.81 20.81
N ASP A 43 -2.44 0.30 20.05
CA ASP A 43 -1.84 -1.00 20.29
C ASP A 43 -0.58 -0.88 21.18
N PRO A 44 -0.28 -1.88 22.03
CA PRO A 44 0.89 -1.85 22.92
C PRO A 44 2.22 -1.80 22.17
N ASP A 45 2.28 -2.31 20.94
CA ASP A 45 3.48 -2.33 20.10
C ASP A 45 3.49 -1.24 19.01
N TRP A 46 2.74 -0.15 19.20
CA TRP A 46 2.54 0.91 18.21
C TRP A 46 3.86 1.44 17.62
N TYR A 47 4.93 1.47 18.41
CA TYR A 47 6.25 1.98 18.02
C TYR A 47 6.93 1.19 16.89
N LEU A 48 6.54 -0.06 16.64
CA LEU A 48 7.06 -0.86 15.51
C LEU A 48 6.22 -0.67 14.26
N TRP A 49 4.91 -0.68 14.45
CA TRP A 49 3.92 -0.70 13.39
C TRP A 49 3.69 0.70 12.78
N PHE A 50 3.71 1.75 13.61
CA PHE A 50 3.55 3.12 13.14
C PHE A 50 4.66 3.51 12.15
N PRO A 51 5.97 3.32 12.43
CA PRO A 51 7.02 3.59 11.45
C PRO A 51 6.87 2.78 10.16
N LEU A 52 6.45 1.51 10.24
CA LEU A 52 6.21 0.68 9.06
C LEU A 52 5.16 1.32 8.14
N TYR A 53 3.97 1.61 8.69
CA TYR A 53 2.87 2.16 7.91
C TYR A 53 3.13 3.60 7.46
N ALA A 54 3.78 4.43 8.29
CA ALA A 54 4.15 5.79 7.93
C ALA A 54 5.13 5.82 6.75
N MET A 55 6.16 4.96 6.75
CA MET A 55 7.11 4.84 5.65
C MET A 55 6.43 4.29 4.39
N ALA A 56 5.55 3.31 4.53
CA ALA A 56 4.77 2.77 3.42
C ALA A 56 3.84 3.83 2.80
N CYS A 57 3.21 4.66 3.63
CA CYS A 57 2.42 5.81 3.21
C CYS A 57 3.28 6.80 2.42
N LEU A 58 4.42 7.23 2.99
CA LEU A 58 5.34 8.19 2.36
C LEU A 58 5.79 7.73 0.97
N VAL A 59 6.19 6.45 0.83
CA VAL A 59 6.62 5.88 -0.46
C VAL A 59 5.50 5.91 -1.51
N ASN A 60 4.25 5.71 -1.08
CA ASN A 60 3.09 5.70 -1.96
C ASN A 60 2.57 7.11 -2.30
N VAL A 61 2.72 8.11 -1.41
CA VAL A 61 2.44 9.53 -1.70
C VAL A 61 3.42 10.08 -2.72
N VAL A 62 4.73 9.85 -2.52
CA VAL A 62 5.80 10.49 -3.29
C VAL A 62 6.11 9.67 -4.57
N ASN A 63 5.05 9.28 -5.30
CA ASN A 63 5.13 8.47 -6.51
C ASN A 63 6.03 9.16 -7.56
N GLY A 64 7.17 8.55 -7.93
CA GLY A 64 8.07 9.09 -8.96
C GLY A 64 9.39 9.69 -8.49
N VAL A 65 9.68 9.75 -7.18
CA VAL A 65 11.01 10.20 -6.71
C VAL A 65 11.95 9.00 -6.50
N PRO A 66 13.02 8.84 -7.31
CA PRO A 66 13.94 7.69 -7.23
C PRO A 66 14.74 7.66 -5.90
N LYS A 67 14.87 8.80 -5.21
CA LYS A 67 15.52 8.87 -3.89
C LYS A 67 14.79 8.05 -2.81
N LEU A 68 13.50 7.75 -2.99
CA LEU A 68 12.73 6.95 -2.03
C LEU A 68 12.87 5.44 -2.22
N THR A 69 13.66 4.95 -3.18
CA THR A 69 13.95 3.52 -3.33
C THR A 69 14.62 2.94 -2.09
N LYS A 70 15.48 3.72 -1.40
CA LYS A 70 16.07 3.31 -0.12
C LYS A 70 15.01 3.17 0.98
N THR A 71 14.12 4.15 1.10
CA THR A 71 12.98 4.13 2.02
C THR A 71 12.07 2.93 1.76
N ALA A 72 11.79 2.61 0.51
CA ALA A 72 10.99 1.44 0.13
C ALA A 72 11.68 0.12 0.51
N LYS A 73 13.02 0.01 0.34
CA LYS A 73 13.79 -1.16 0.80
C LYS A 73 13.76 -1.31 2.32
N ILE A 74 13.90 -0.22 3.06
CA ILE A 74 13.82 -0.22 4.54
C ILE A 74 12.42 -0.63 4.99
N ALA A 75 11.37 -0.04 4.41
CA ALA A 75 9.99 -0.38 4.71
C ALA A 75 9.67 -1.84 4.36
N LEU A 76 10.20 -2.36 3.25
CA LEU A 76 10.08 -3.77 2.87
C LEU A 76 10.75 -4.68 3.90
N LEU A 77 12.00 -4.38 4.29
CA LEU A 77 12.72 -5.16 5.29
C LEU A 77 11.98 -5.17 6.63
N LEU A 78 11.56 -3.99 7.10
CA LEU A 78 10.78 -3.87 8.33
C LEU A 78 9.46 -4.64 8.24
N GLY A 79 8.79 -4.57 7.09
CA GLY A 79 7.57 -5.33 6.81
C GLY A 79 7.79 -6.84 6.90
N ILE A 80 8.88 -7.35 6.32
CA ILE A 80 9.24 -8.78 6.39
C ILE A 80 9.52 -9.21 7.82
N ILE A 81 10.29 -8.41 8.58
CA ILE A 81 10.62 -8.70 9.98
C ILE A 81 9.34 -8.75 10.83
N LEU A 82 8.45 -7.78 10.68
CA LEU A 82 7.19 -7.72 11.44
C LEU A 82 6.19 -8.80 11.01
N PHE A 83 6.14 -9.14 9.72
CA PHE A 83 5.35 -10.27 9.24
C PHE A 83 5.84 -11.57 9.87
N LEU A 84 7.16 -11.80 9.92
CA LEU A 84 7.73 -12.98 10.56
C LEU A 84 7.45 -13.02 12.07
N LYS A 85 7.54 -11.86 12.76
CA LYS A 85 7.16 -11.74 14.18
C LYS A 85 5.73 -12.22 14.40
N VAL A 86 4.79 -11.73 13.59
CA VAL A 86 3.37 -12.10 13.71
C VAL A 86 3.14 -13.56 13.37
N VAL A 87 3.80 -14.11 12.34
CA VAL A 87 3.72 -15.54 12.01
C VAL A 87 4.19 -16.42 13.18
N ILE A 88 5.28 -16.04 13.85
CA ILE A 88 5.78 -16.78 15.02
C ILE A 88 4.80 -16.70 16.18
N GLU A 89 4.21 -15.52 16.41
CA GLU A 89 3.19 -15.30 17.44
C GLU A 89 1.93 -16.15 17.17
N ASP A 90 1.44 -16.14 15.93
CA ASP A 90 0.29 -16.94 15.48
C ASP A 90 0.52 -18.44 15.74
N VAL A 91 1.68 -18.97 15.32
CA VAL A 91 2.04 -20.38 15.49
C VAL A 91 2.17 -20.77 16.96
N ARG A 92 2.73 -19.90 17.81
CA ARG A 92 2.89 -20.21 19.25
C ARG A 92 1.59 -20.13 20.04
N PHE A 93 0.75 -19.13 19.78
CA PHE A 93 -0.42 -18.83 20.62
C PHE A 93 -1.72 -19.49 20.14
N HIS A 94 -1.90 -19.74 18.83
CA HIS A 94 -3.17 -20.24 18.27
C HIS A 94 -3.08 -21.69 17.73
N GLN A 95 -2.66 -22.62 18.59
CA GLN A 95 -2.75 -24.08 18.38
C GLN A 95 -2.23 -24.62 17.00
N GLY A 96 -1.20 -24.00 16.42
CA GLY A 96 -0.50 -24.52 15.24
C GLY A 96 -0.94 -23.96 13.87
N ILE A 97 -0.87 -24.78 12.82
CA ILE A 97 -0.98 -24.36 11.40
C ILE A 97 -2.38 -23.81 11.05
N THR A 98 -3.41 -24.18 11.82
CA THR A 98 -4.78 -23.71 11.66
C THR A 98 -4.94 -22.20 11.91
N GLY A 99 -4.15 -21.61 12.81
CA GLY A 99 -4.11 -20.16 13.03
C GLY A 99 -3.58 -19.39 11.81
N LEU A 100 -2.62 -19.97 11.09
CA LEU A 100 -2.06 -19.35 9.88
C LEU A 100 -3.11 -19.13 8.78
N TRP A 101 -4.08 -20.03 8.68
CA TRP A 101 -5.21 -19.93 7.75
C TRP A 101 -6.42 -19.19 8.31
N SER A 102 -6.39 -18.79 9.59
CA SER A 102 -7.42 -17.94 10.17
C SER A 102 -7.40 -16.58 9.48
N LEU A 103 -8.56 -16.21 8.95
CA LEU A 103 -8.87 -14.88 8.44
C LEU A 103 -9.86 -14.16 9.38
N ASP A 104 -9.96 -14.59 10.63
CA ASP A 104 -10.78 -13.89 11.63
C ASP A 104 -10.09 -12.58 12.02
N MET A 105 -10.43 -11.52 11.31
CA MET A 105 -9.93 -10.16 11.53
C MET A 105 -10.26 -9.59 12.93
N ARG A 106 -11.07 -10.27 13.75
CA ARG A 106 -11.23 -9.92 15.17
C ARG A 106 -9.94 -10.14 15.95
N GLU A 107 -9.16 -11.14 15.55
CA GLU A 107 -7.85 -11.41 16.15
C GLU A 107 -6.83 -10.39 15.67
N ARG A 108 -6.13 -9.79 16.64
CA ARG A 108 -5.09 -8.79 16.37
C ARG A 108 -4.00 -9.33 15.44
N VAL A 109 -3.55 -10.57 15.68
CA VAL A 109 -2.51 -11.25 14.91
C VAL A 109 -2.87 -11.36 13.43
N VAL A 110 -4.13 -11.65 13.11
CA VAL A 110 -4.61 -11.72 11.71
C VAL A 110 -4.54 -10.35 11.03
N ARG A 111 -4.95 -9.28 11.71
CA ARG A 111 -4.88 -7.91 11.17
C ARG A 111 -3.44 -7.46 10.94
N GLU A 112 -2.55 -7.74 11.90
CA GLU A 112 -1.12 -7.41 11.81
C GLU A 112 -0.44 -8.18 10.67
N LYS A 113 -0.78 -9.47 10.48
CA LYS A 113 -0.30 -10.32 9.39
C LYS A 113 -0.73 -9.78 8.02
N LEU A 114 -2.01 -9.42 7.89
CA LEU A 114 -2.54 -8.87 6.64
C LEU A 114 -2.00 -7.47 6.35
N GLY A 115 -1.90 -6.61 7.37
CA GLY A 115 -1.35 -5.27 7.22
C GLY A 115 0.12 -5.26 6.80
N SER A 116 0.98 -6.03 7.49
CA SER A 116 2.38 -6.18 7.08
C SER A 116 2.52 -6.85 5.70
N GLY A 117 1.69 -7.85 5.38
CA GLY A 117 1.65 -8.47 4.06
C GLY A 117 1.31 -7.47 2.94
N LEU A 118 0.34 -6.59 3.15
CA LEU A 118 0.00 -5.51 2.21
C LEU A 118 1.17 -4.54 2.02
N VAL A 119 1.91 -4.20 3.07
CA VAL A 119 3.11 -3.35 2.96
C VAL A 119 4.19 -4.04 2.12
N ILE A 120 4.49 -5.32 2.39
CA ILE A 120 5.47 -6.11 1.65
C ILE A 120 5.13 -6.13 0.15
N LEU A 121 3.88 -6.45 -0.20
CA LEU A 121 3.44 -6.49 -1.59
C LEU A 121 3.51 -5.11 -2.26
N SER A 122 3.07 -4.05 -1.55
CA SER A 122 3.11 -2.68 -2.06
C SER A 122 4.54 -2.22 -2.36
N MET A 123 5.47 -2.45 -1.42
CA MET A 123 6.88 -2.08 -1.60
C MET A 123 7.57 -2.95 -2.65
N SER A 124 7.25 -4.25 -2.74
CA SER A 124 7.81 -5.14 -3.76
C SER A 124 7.43 -4.70 -5.16
N LEU A 125 6.14 -4.41 -5.39
CA LEU A 125 5.65 -3.86 -6.67
C LEU A 125 6.30 -2.50 -6.98
N ARG A 126 6.52 -1.66 -5.96
CA ARG A 126 7.20 -0.37 -6.12
C ARG A 126 8.65 -0.53 -6.56
N LEU A 127 9.40 -1.43 -5.92
CA LEU A 127 10.79 -1.70 -6.27
C LEU A 127 10.89 -2.33 -7.66
N LEU A 128 9.99 -3.26 -7.99
CA LEU A 128 9.93 -3.88 -9.31
C LEU A 128 9.66 -2.84 -10.42
N LYS A 129 8.76 -1.88 -10.17
CA LYS A 129 8.51 -0.75 -11.07
C LYS A 129 9.74 0.12 -11.28
N SER A 130 10.56 0.31 -10.23
CA SER A 130 11.74 1.16 -10.29
C SER A 130 12.92 0.52 -11.03
N ASP A 131 12.94 -0.81 -11.12
CA ASP A 131 14.05 -1.59 -11.68
C ASP A 131 13.81 -2.02 -13.14
N THR A 132 12.59 -1.78 -13.65
CA THR A 132 12.13 -2.34 -14.92
C THR A 132 11.85 -1.25 -15.96
N ASP A 133 12.53 -1.36 -17.11
CA ASP A 133 12.21 -0.59 -18.33
C ASP A 133 11.27 -1.34 -19.30
N ASN A 134 10.95 -2.60 -19.02
CA ASN A 134 10.10 -3.43 -19.86
C ASN A 134 8.61 -3.01 -19.78
N PRO A 135 7.96 -2.65 -20.91
CA PRO A 135 6.57 -2.17 -20.92
C PRO A 135 5.55 -3.23 -20.52
N SER A 136 5.80 -4.51 -20.80
CA SER A 136 4.89 -5.62 -20.41
C SER A 136 4.88 -5.78 -18.90
N LEU A 137 6.06 -5.83 -18.29
CA LEU A 137 6.20 -5.95 -16.83
C LEU A 137 5.67 -4.70 -16.12
N ALA A 138 5.84 -3.50 -16.69
CA ALA A 138 5.23 -2.29 -16.17
C ALA A 138 3.70 -2.37 -16.14
N ASN A 139 3.06 -3.00 -17.14
CA ASN A 139 1.61 -3.22 -17.13
C ASN A 139 1.17 -4.26 -16.09
N HIS A 140 1.93 -5.34 -15.91
CA HIS A 140 1.70 -6.30 -14.83
C HIS A 140 1.81 -5.64 -13.45
N VAL A 141 2.79 -4.75 -13.24
CA VAL A 141 2.92 -4.01 -11.98
C VAL A 141 1.73 -3.07 -11.77
N LYS A 142 1.27 -2.35 -12.79
CA LYS A 142 0.06 -1.50 -12.69
C LYS A 142 -1.16 -2.33 -12.30
N PHE A 143 -1.35 -3.48 -12.95
CA PHE A 143 -2.42 -4.41 -12.62
C PHE A 143 -2.31 -4.90 -11.17
N GLY A 144 -1.11 -5.32 -10.74
CA GLY A 144 -0.84 -5.73 -9.36
C GLY A 144 -1.12 -4.64 -8.33
N GLN A 145 -0.77 -3.38 -8.63
CA GLN A 145 -1.08 -2.24 -7.77
C GLN A 145 -2.59 -2.02 -7.65
N SER A 146 -3.34 -2.11 -8.75
CA SER A 146 -4.79 -1.98 -8.75
C SER A 146 -5.46 -3.12 -7.98
N MET A 147 -4.98 -4.36 -8.16
CA MET A 147 -5.47 -5.53 -7.44
C MET A 147 -5.21 -5.39 -5.94
N LEU A 148 -4.04 -4.91 -5.55
CA LEU A 148 -3.67 -4.71 -4.15
C LEU A 148 -4.60 -3.69 -3.46
N VAL A 149 -4.95 -2.61 -4.15
CA VAL A 149 -5.95 -1.64 -3.68
C VAL A 149 -7.30 -2.32 -3.52
N ALA A 150 -7.77 -3.06 -4.53
CA ALA A 150 -9.06 -3.75 -4.46
C ALA A 150 -9.12 -4.72 -3.28
N ILE A 151 -8.04 -5.48 -3.03
CA ILE A 151 -7.93 -6.38 -1.88
C ILE A 151 -7.93 -5.59 -0.57
N GLY A 152 -7.10 -4.55 -0.42
CA GLY A 152 -6.98 -3.78 0.81
C GLY A 152 -8.30 -3.11 1.24
N TYR A 153 -8.97 -2.43 0.30
CA TYR A 153 -10.28 -1.83 0.57
C TYR A 153 -11.38 -2.89 0.70
N GLY A 154 -11.35 -3.94 -0.12
CA GLY A 154 -12.32 -5.04 -0.05
C GLY A 154 -12.30 -5.74 1.31
N LEU A 155 -11.11 -6.02 1.84
CA LEU A 155 -10.94 -6.57 3.19
C LEU A 155 -11.47 -5.61 4.27
N SER A 156 -11.21 -4.31 4.12
CA SER A 156 -11.70 -3.29 5.06
C SER A 156 -13.23 -3.20 5.08
N VAL A 157 -13.87 -3.23 3.90
CA VAL A 157 -15.33 -3.20 3.77
C VAL A 157 -15.95 -4.50 4.26
N ALA A 158 -15.40 -5.65 3.87
CA ALA A 158 -15.87 -6.95 4.34
C ALA A 158 -15.81 -7.05 5.87
N PHE A 159 -14.72 -6.58 6.47
CA PHE A 159 -14.61 -6.52 7.93
C PHE A 159 -15.73 -5.68 8.55
N PHE A 160 -15.99 -4.48 8.03
CA PHE A 160 -17.03 -3.59 8.57
C PHE A 160 -18.45 -4.18 8.43
N LEU A 161 -18.73 -4.90 7.33
CA LEU A 161 -20.05 -5.47 7.08
C LEU A 161 -20.31 -6.77 7.85
N PHE A 162 -19.28 -7.59 8.09
CA PHE A 162 -19.45 -8.94 8.64
C PHE A 162 -18.97 -9.09 10.09
N SER A 163 -18.26 -8.11 10.65
CA SER A 163 -17.75 -8.22 12.03
C SER A 163 -18.80 -7.84 13.05
N LYS A 164 -19.03 -8.75 14.01
CA LYS A 164 -19.77 -8.46 15.25
C LYS A 164 -18.97 -7.44 16.10
N PRO A 165 -19.63 -6.59 16.91
CA PRO A 165 -18.97 -5.46 17.59
C PRO A 165 -17.90 -5.83 18.64
N GLU A 166 -17.77 -7.10 19.02
CA GLU A 166 -16.82 -7.53 20.05
C GLU A 166 -15.46 -7.92 19.45
N MET A 167 -14.46 -7.07 19.70
CA MET A 167 -13.05 -7.29 19.35
C MET A 167 -12.38 -8.16 20.41
N LYS A 168 -11.63 -9.18 19.98
CA LYS A 168 -10.80 -10.00 20.88
C LYS A 168 -9.42 -9.35 20.99
N PHE A 169 -9.03 -8.98 22.21
CA PHE A 169 -7.73 -8.38 22.54
C PHE A 169 -6.73 -9.45 22.96
#